data_AF-A0A7Z9XCC5-F1
#
_entry.id   AF-A0A7Z9XCC5-F1
#
_cell.length_a   1.000
_cell.length_b   1.000
_cell.length_c   1.000
_cell.angle_alpha   90.00
_cell.angle_beta   90.00
_cell.angle_gamma   90.00
#
_symmetry.space_group_name_H-M   'P 1'
#
loop_
_entity.id
_entity.type
_entity.pdbx_description
1 polymer ?
#
loop_
_entity_poly.entity_id
_entity_poly.type
_entity_poly.pdbx_seq_one_letter_code
_entity_poly.pdbx_strand_id
1 'polypeptide(L)'
;MKEDSLNMLGVIPQLEIGPIRLEANRVASTYALTQNGSTETMDLVYRFEEKVFDSEEPDSMNLGAMLTAQVALNYGLFCDKIVFHGLFDKADQQFLREMAANTAREIFVKKFLEPNPFIQGPAKDLSPVRKKSFLRAELLFPGSDTHPTTALPVQGKGGAVWGSDPSKHAILSSGGKDSLLSFGLLKEIGCEVHPIFINESGRHWFTALNAFRHFAIHVPQTSRVWTNSDRVFNWMLRQLPFVRQDFARIRSDGYPIRLWTVAVFLFGALPVLRKRGIGRILIGDEFDTTYRLSFKGITHYDGLYDQSRFFDDALTRYFCRKGWHVS
;
A
#
# COMPACT_ATOMS: atom_id res chain seq x y z
N MET A 1 12.65 5.07 35.34
CA MET A 1 12.54 4.97 33.86
C MET A 1 11.71 6.16 33.39
N LYS A 2 12.18 6.98 32.45
CA LYS A 2 11.31 8.00 31.85
C LYS A 2 10.21 7.25 31.11
N GLU A 3 8.97 7.50 31.49
CA GLU A 3 7.79 6.96 30.80
C GLU A 3 7.88 7.36 29.32
N ASP A 4 7.76 6.38 28.43
CA ASP A 4 7.87 6.63 26.99
C ASP A 4 6.65 7.44 26.56
N SER A 5 6.86 8.71 26.22
CA SER A 5 5.78 9.64 25.87
C SER A 5 4.96 9.17 24.66
N LEU A 6 5.48 8.21 23.87
CA LEU A 6 4.76 7.62 22.74
C LEU A 6 3.86 6.44 23.13
N ASN A 7 3.87 6.00 24.40
CA ASN A 7 3.02 4.89 24.85
C ASN A 7 1.52 5.13 24.60
N MET A 8 1.07 6.38 24.66
CA MET A 8 -0.33 6.74 24.38
C MET A 8 -0.76 6.47 22.93
N LEU A 9 0.18 6.32 22.00
CA LEU A 9 -0.12 5.99 20.60
C LEU A 9 -0.40 4.49 20.42
N GLY A 10 0.10 3.65 21.33
CA GLY A 10 -0.12 2.20 21.32
C GLY A 10 -1.48 1.81 21.85
N VAL A 11 -2.49 1.85 20.99
CA VAL A 11 -3.90 1.66 21.37
C VAL A 11 -4.50 0.37 20.79
N ILE A 12 -3.78 -0.32 19.91
CA ILE A 12 -4.24 -1.55 19.24
C ILE A 12 -3.36 -2.73 19.69
N PRO A 13 -3.82 -3.61 20.59
CA PRO A 13 -3.05 -4.79 20.96
C PRO A 13 -2.73 -5.69 19.76
N GLN A 14 -3.69 -5.94 18.87
CA GLN A 14 -3.49 -6.83 17.72
C GLN A 14 -4.33 -6.43 16.52
N LEU A 15 -3.69 -6.42 15.35
CA LEU A 15 -4.34 -6.34 14.04
C LEU A 15 -3.95 -7.57 13.21
N GLU A 16 -4.92 -8.33 12.73
CA GLU A 16 -4.70 -9.50 11.89
C GLU A 16 -5.21 -9.25 10.47
N ILE A 17 -4.46 -9.72 9.49
CA ILE A 17 -4.78 -9.59 8.07
C ILE A 17 -4.78 -10.99 7.46
N GLY A 18 -5.93 -11.39 6.93
CA GLY A 18 -6.08 -12.64 6.20
C GLY A 18 -6.57 -13.79 7.09
N PRO A 19 -6.52 -15.04 6.58
CA PRO A 19 -6.00 -15.42 5.27
C PRO A 19 -6.86 -14.84 4.12
N ILE A 20 -6.25 -14.73 2.94
CA ILE A 20 -6.95 -14.23 1.76
C ILE A 20 -7.99 -15.24 1.25
N ARG A 21 -9.04 -14.72 0.61
CA ARG A 21 -10.00 -15.46 -0.21
C ARG A 21 -9.82 -15.02 -1.65
N LEU A 22 -9.40 -15.95 -2.50
CA LEU A 22 -9.07 -15.67 -3.90
C LEU A 22 -10.14 -16.26 -4.83
N GLU A 23 -10.59 -15.45 -5.77
CA GLU A 23 -11.43 -15.83 -6.91
C GLU A 23 -10.73 -15.34 -8.18
N ALA A 24 -11.11 -15.86 -9.35
CA ALA A 24 -10.41 -15.58 -10.61
C ALA A 24 -10.20 -14.08 -10.91
N ASN A 25 -11.14 -13.21 -10.51
CA ASN A 25 -11.08 -11.77 -10.71
C ASN A 25 -11.30 -10.96 -9.43
N ARG A 26 -11.03 -11.55 -8.25
CA ARG A 26 -11.24 -10.90 -6.96
C ARG A 26 -10.31 -11.46 -5.89
N VAL A 27 -9.79 -10.57 -5.05
CA VAL A 27 -9.15 -10.96 -3.79
C VAL A 27 -9.84 -10.25 -2.64
N ALA A 28 -10.04 -10.96 -1.53
CA ALA A 28 -10.54 -10.40 -0.29
C ALA A 28 -9.68 -10.84 0.89
N SER A 29 -9.49 -9.97 1.88
CA SER A 29 -8.80 -10.29 3.12
C SER A 29 -9.54 -9.65 4.28
N THR A 30 -9.80 -10.43 5.33
CA THR A 30 -10.40 -9.89 6.55
C THR A 30 -9.32 -9.18 7.36
N TYR A 31 -9.60 -7.94 7.75
CA TYR A 31 -8.87 -7.20 8.76
C TYR A 31 -9.60 -7.40 10.09
N ALA A 32 -8.95 -8.02 11.07
CA ALA A 32 -9.50 -8.25 12.39
C ALA A 32 -8.70 -7.46 13.43
N LEU A 33 -9.38 -6.59 14.17
CA LEU A 33 -8.77 -5.74 15.19
C LEU A 33 -9.27 -6.18 16.56
N THR A 34 -8.35 -6.54 17.44
CA THR A 34 -8.67 -6.97 18.81
C THR A 34 -8.24 -5.89 19.79
N GLN A 35 -9.21 -5.35 20.53
CA GLN A 35 -9.02 -4.32 21.55
C GLN A 35 -10.01 -4.56 22.70
N ASN A 36 -9.60 -4.34 23.96
CA ASN A 36 -10.50 -4.40 25.12
C ASN A 36 -11.34 -5.69 25.24
N GLY A 37 -10.83 -6.82 24.76
CA GLY A 37 -11.55 -8.10 24.77
C GLY A 37 -12.62 -8.27 23.68
N SER A 38 -12.83 -7.28 22.80
CA SER A 38 -13.67 -7.40 21.61
C SER A 38 -12.81 -7.53 20.35
N THR A 39 -13.38 -8.14 19.32
CA THR A 39 -12.77 -8.19 17.98
C THR A 39 -13.75 -7.61 16.97
N GLU A 40 -13.32 -6.55 16.29
CA GLU A 40 -14.04 -5.98 15.15
C GLU A 40 -13.40 -6.42 13.84
N THR A 41 -14.21 -6.54 12.79
CA THR A 41 -13.71 -6.98 11.48
C THR A 41 -14.20 -6.09 10.35
N MET A 42 -13.37 -5.97 9.31
CA MET A 42 -13.70 -5.34 8.04
C MET A 42 -13.00 -6.10 6.92
N ASP A 43 -13.71 -6.40 5.83
CA ASP A 43 -13.07 -6.98 4.65
C ASP A 43 -12.44 -5.90 3.79
N LEU A 44 -11.15 -6.07 3.44
CA LEU A 44 -10.51 -5.41 2.32
C LEU A 44 -10.74 -6.25 1.06
N VAL A 45 -11.21 -5.64 -0.02
CA VAL A 45 -11.58 -6.33 -1.26
C VAL A 45 -11.04 -5.58 -2.46
N TYR A 46 -10.51 -6.33 -3.42
CA TYR A 46 -10.18 -5.84 -4.77
C TYR A 46 -10.93 -6.66 -5.81
N ARG A 47 -11.47 -6.01 -6.83
CA ARG A 47 -12.16 -6.63 -7.97
C ARG A 47 -11.57 -6.13 -9.27
N PHE A 48 -11.37 -7.06 -10.20
CA PHE A 48 -10.71 -6.86 -11.48
C PHE A 48 -11.72 -7.08 -12.61
N GLU A 49 -11.56 -6.35 -13.71
CA GLU A 49 -12.39 -6.52 -14.91
C GLU A 49 -12.02 -7.78 -15.72
N GLU A 50 -10.87 -8.40 -15.41
CA GLU A 50 -10.38 -9.62 -16.04
C GLU A 50 -9.97 -10.68 -15.00
N LYS A 51 -9.87 -11.93 -15.45
CA LYS A 51 -9.41 -13.06 -14.61
C LYS A 51 -7.89 -13.01 -14.47
N VAL A 52 -7.41 -12.49 -13.34
CA VAL A 52 -6.00 -12.24 -13.02
C VAL A 52 -5.40 -13.23 -12.01
N PHE A 53 -6.23 -14.07 -11.40
CA PHE A 53 -5.81 -15.03 -10.37
C PHE A 53 -6.18 -16.48 -10.70
N ASP A 54 -5.36 -17.38 -10.17
CA ASP A 54 -5.61 -18.80 -10.04
C ASP A 54 -5.47 -19.19 -8.56
N SER A 55 -6.52 -19.75 -7.94
CA SER A 55 -6.51 -20.09 -6.50
C SER A 55 -5.59 -21.25 -6.17
N GLU A 56 -5.29 -22.10 -7.15
CA GLU A 56 -4.42 -23.26 -6.97
C GLU A 56 -2.94 -22.90 -7.16
N GLU A 57 -2.66 -21.70 -7.66
CA GLU A 57 -1.30 -21.24 -7.94
C GLU A 57 -0.71 -20.48 -6.74
N PRO A 58 0.42 -20.95 -6.16
CA PRO A 58 1.09 -20.29 -5.04
C PRO A 58 1.46 -18.82 -5.30
N ASP A 59 1.86 -18.49 -6.53
CA ASP A 59 2.21 -17.11 -6.92
C ASP A 59 0.99 -16.18 -6.88
N SER A 60 -0.19 -16.66 -7.29
CA SER A 60 -1.43 -15.91 -7.17
C SER A 60 -1.84 -15.71 -5.72
N MET A 61 -1.63 -16.72 -4.87
CA MET A 61 -1.88 -16.63 -3.44
C MET A 61 -0.92 -15.64 -2.75
N ASN A 62 0.38 -15.69 -3.07
CA ASN A 62 1.39 -14.76 -2.58
C ASN A 62 1.11 -13.32 -3.03
N LEU A 63 0.82 -13.12 -4.32
CA LEU A 63 0.48 -11.80 -4.86
C LEU A 63 -0.76 -11.22 -4.20
N GLY A 64 -1.81 -12.04 -4.01
CA GLY A 64 -3.02 -11.65 -3.30
C GLY A 64 -2.73 -11.23 -1.85
N ALA A 65 -1.89 -12.00 -1.14
CA ALA A 65 -1.51 -11.71 0.24
C ALA A 65 -0.74 -10.39 0.34
N MET A 66 0.28 -10.21 -0.51
CA MET A 66 1.07 -8.96 -0.58
C MET A 66 0.23 -7.75 -0.94
N LEU A 67 -0.71 -7.90 -1.89
CA LEU A 67 -1.64 -6.84 -2.25
C LEU A 67 -2.51 -6.42 -1.07
N THR A 68 -3.09 -7.39 -0.34
CA THR A 68 -3.98 -7.07 0.79
C THR A 68 -3.24 -6.62 2.04
N ALA A 69 -1.92 -6.81 2.16
CA ALA A 69 -1.13 -6.38 3.32
C ALA A 69 -0.86 -4.87 3.36
N GLN A 70 -0.91 -4.17 2.22
CA GLN A 70 -0.40 -2.80 2.10
C GLN A 70 -1.09 -1.77 3.00
N VAL A 71 -2.42 -1.89 3.21
CA VAL A 71 -3.18 -0.95 4.05
C VAL A 71 -2.68 -0.99 5.50
N ALA A 72 -2.32 -2.17 6.00
CA ALA A 72 -1.87 -2.39 7.38
C ALA A 72 -0.60 -1.60 7.75
N LEU A 73 0.25 -1.26 6.77
CA LEU A 73 1.53 -0.58 7.01
C LEU A 73 1.36 0.83 7.60
N ASN A 74 0.18 1.45 7.46
CA ASN A 74 -0.12 2.73 8.09
C ASN A 74 -0.33 2.65 9.62
N TYR A 75 -0.39 1.45 10.21
CA TYR A 75 -0.81 1.26 11.59
C TYR A 75 0.28 0.70 12.51
N GLY A 76 1.49 0.48 12.00
CA GLY A 76 2.62 -0.04 12.77
C GLY A 76 3.03 0.83 13.96
N LEU A 77 2.70 2.13 13.96
CA LEU A 77 2.93 3.05 15.09
C LEU A 77 1.94 2.80 16.25
N PHE A 78 0.76 2.27 15.96
CA PHE A 78 -0.37 2.19 16.90
C PHE A 78 -0.63 0.78 17.41
N CYS A 79 -0.10 -0.24 16.73
CA CYS A 79 -0.29 -1.64 17.08
C CYS A 79 0.86 -2.18 17.95
N ASP A 80 0.56 -3.10 18.86
CA ASP A 80 1.58 -3.94 19.50
C ASP A 80 1.98 -5.10 18.59
N LYS A 81 1.01 -5.69 17.88
CA LYS A 81 1.23 -6.77 16.91
C LYS A 81 0.45 -6.55 15.63
N ILE A 82 1.08 -6.88 14.50
CA ILE A 82 0.40 -7.05 13.21
C ILE A 82 0.69 -8.47 12.72
N VAL A 83 -0.35 -9.27 12.52
CA VAL A 83 -0.24 -10.66 12.09
C VAL A 83 -0.71 -10.78 10.65
N PHE A 84 0.18 -11.25 9.77
CA PHE A 84 -0.13 -11.47 8.36
C PHE A 84 -0.30 -12.96 8.09
N HIS A 85 -1.53 -13.39 7.84
CA HIS A 85 -1.88 -14.76 7.47
C HIS A 85 -1.83 -14.92 5.96
N GLY A 86 -0.94 -15.78 5.46
CA GLY A 86 -0.78 -16.04 4.04
C GLY A 86 0.61 -16.52 3.69
N LEU A 87 0.86 -16.65 2.38
CA LEU A 87 2.18 -17.01 1.86
C LEU A 87 3.04 -15.75 1.76
N PHE A 88 4.00 -15.60 2.67
CA PHE A 88 4.98 -14.51 2.67
C PHE A 88 6.40 -15.07 2.74
N ASP A 89 7.14 -14.94 1.63
CA ASP A 89 8.54 -15.35 1.62
C ASP A 89 9.44 -14.35 2.37
N LYS A 90 10.74 -14.67 2.48
CA LYS A 90 11.69 -13.81 3.21
C LYS A 90 11.81 -12.40 2.61
N ALA A 91 11.67 -12.25 1.29
CA ALA A 91 11.73 -10.95 0.64
C ALA A 91 10.47 -10.11 0.94
N ASP A 92 9.29 -10.74 0.95
CA ASP A 92 8.02 -10.14 1.33
C ASP A 92 8.07 -9.63 2.77
N GLN A 93 8.48 -10.51 3.70
CA GLN A 93 8.52 -10.16 5.11
C GLN A 93 9.54 -9.03 5.39
N GLN A 94 10.70 -9.05 4.72
CA GLN A 94 11.69 -7.99 4.84
C GLN A 94 11.13 -6.66 4.31
N PHE A 95 10.51 -6.68 3.13
CA PHE A 95 9.89 -5.50 2.53
C PHE A 95 8.82 -4.90 3.46
N LEU A 96 7.89 -5.72 3.96
CA LEU A 96 6.82 -5.26 4.87
C LEU A 96 7.39 -4.65 6.16
N ARG A 97 8.44 -5.23 6.75
CA ARG A 97 9.10 -4.67 7.94
C ARG A 97 9.78 -3.33 7.67
N GLU A 98 10.53 -3.24 6.57
CA GLU A 98 11.21 -1.99 6.18
C GLU A 98 10.21 -0.87 5.91
N MET A 99 9.14 -1.16 5.15
CA MET A 99 8.13 -0.17 4.80
C MET A 99 7.28 0.22 6.01
N ALA A 100 6.88 -0.72 6.87
CA ALA A 100 6.20 -0.40 8.13
C ALA A 100 7.03 0.53 9.03
N ALA A 101 8.34 0.28 9.12
CA ALA A 101 9.23 1.12 9.91
C ALA A 101 9.40 2.52 9.33
N ASN A 102 9.50 2.64 8.01
CA ASN A 102 9.52 3.93 7.35
C ASN A 102 8.20 4.69 7.55
N THR A 103 7.07 4.05 7.26
CA THR A 103 5.74 4.65 7.37
C THR A 103 5.45 5.11 8.81
N ALA A 104 5.76 4.30 9.83
CA ALA A 104 5.56 4.70 11.22
C ALA A 104 6.34 5.97 11.58
N ARG A 105 7.56 6.12 11.07
CA ARG A 105 8.39 7.31 11.26
C ARG A 105 7.80 8.53 10.55
N GLU A 106 7.41 8.40 9.28
CA GLU A 106 6.78 9.48 8.53
C GLU A 106 5.49 9.96 9.20
N ILE A 107 4.65 9.02 9.66
CA ILE A 107 3.40 9.34 10.37
C ILE A 107 3.70 10.12 11.66
N PHE A 108 4.65 9.65 12.46
CA PHE A 108 5.00 10.37 13.69
C PHE A 108 5.44 11.81 13.40
N VAL A 109 6.36 12.01 12.46
CA VAL A 109 6.87 13.35 12.14
C VAL A 109 5.77 14.23 11.54
N LYS A 110 5.13 13.79 10.45
CA LYS A 110 4.24 14.64 9.65
C LYS A 110 2.82 14.75 10.20
N LYS A 111 2.40 13.84 11.08
CA LYS A 111 1.01 13.81 11.58
C LYS A 111 0.88 14.16 13.06
N PHE A 112 1.95 14.00 13.84
CA PHE A 112 1.93 14.30 15.28
C PHE A 112 2.87 15.44 15.70
N LEU A 113 3.96 15.71 14.97
CA LEU A 113 4.85 16.83 15.30
C LEU A 113 4.55 18.11 14.52
N GLU A 114 3.70 18.03 13.50
CA GLU A 114 3.22 19.15 12.71
C GLU A 114 1.73 19.42 12.99
N PRO A 115 1.24 20.65 12.71
CA PRO A 115 -0.17 20.97 12.90
C PRO A 115 -1.09 20.02 12.13
N ASN A 116 -1.93 19.30 12.87
CA ASN A 116 -2.87 18.34 12.30
C ASN A 116 -4.27 18.56 12.90
N PRO A 117 -5.25 19.07 12.11
CA PRO A 117 -6.58 19.42 12.63
C PRO A 117 -7.42 18.20 13.05
N PHE A 118 -6.99 17.00 12.66
CA PHE A 118 -7.68 15.74 12.97
C PHE A 118 -7.29 15.16 14.33
N ILE A 119 -6.16 15.58 14.89
CA ILE A 119 -5.63 15.04 16.15
C ILE A 119 -6.16 15.83 17.34
N GLN A 120 -6.56 15.13 18.39
CA GLN A 120 -7.15 15.68 19.60
C GLN A 120 -6.52 15.10 20.87
N GLY A 121 -6.80 15.75 22.00
CA GLY A 121 -6.30 15.33 23.31
C GLY A 121 -4.78 15.45 23.44
N PRO A 122 -4.18 14.72 24.40
CA PRO A 122 -2.75 14.81 24.70
C PRO A 122 -1.82 14.48 23.53
N ALA A 123 -2.29 13.71 22.54
CA ALA A 123 -1.52 13.36 21.36
C ALA A 123 -1.19 14.57 20.45
N LYS A 124 -1.92 15.68 20.60
CA LYS A 124 -1.65 16.94 19.87
C LYS A 124 -0.38 17.65 20.35
N ASP A 125 0.00 17.42 21.60
CA ASP A 125 1.09 18.13 22.27
C ASP A 125 2.35 17.25 22.41
N LEU A 126 2.47 16.21 21.57
CA LEU A 126 3.62 15.32 21.58
C LEU A 126 4.90 16.08 21.23
N SER A 127 5.93 15.86 22.03
CA SER A 127 7.25 16.41 21.79
C SER A 127 8.08 15.49 20.88
N PRO A 128 9.00 16.04 20.07
CA PRO A 128 9.93 15.24 19.28
C PRO A 128 10.79 14.33 20.18
N VAL A 129 10.79 13.03 19.92
CA VAL A 129 11.64 12.04 20.60
C VAL A 129 12.44 11.27 19.56
N ARG A 130 13.76 11.18 19.74
CA ARG A 130 14.61 10.35 18.87
C ARG A 130 14.52 8.89 19.28
N LYS A 131 14.21 8.02 18.33
CA LYS A 131 14.18 6.57 18.50
C LYS A 131 14.92 5.90 17.34
N LYS A 132 15.44 4.70 17.59
CA LYS A 132 16.00 3.84 16.53
C LYS A 132 14.92 3.39 15.55
N SER A 133 13.71 3.13 16.07
CA SER A 133 12.53 2.79 15.29
C SER A 133 11.29 3.40 15.92
N PHE A 134 10.36 3.86 15.08
CA PHE A 134 9.01 4.26 15.48
C PHE A 134 7.99 3.14 15.21
N LEU A 135 8.40 2.05 14.54
CA LEU A 135 7.58 0.85 14.43
C LEU A 135 7.42 0.25 15.82
N ARG A 136 6.20 0.32 16.34
CA ARG A 136 5.81 -0.30 17.61
C ARG A 136 5.43 -1.77 17.38
N ALA A 137 4.72 -2.02 16.29
CA ALA A 137 4.18 -3.33 16.00
C ALA A 137 5.28 -4.37 15.76
N GLU A 138 5.15 -5.52 16.43
CA GLU A 138 5.80 -6.75 16.02
C GLU A 138 5.05 -7.33 14.82
N LEU A 139 5.74 -7.52 13.69
CA LEU A 139 5.17 -8.08 12.48
C LEU A 139 5.40 -9.59 12.43
N LEU A 140 4.30 -10.34 12.51
CA LEU A 140 4.27 -11.81 12.61
C LEU A 140 3.72 -12.42 11.32
N PHE A 141 4.31 -13.55 10.92
CA PHE A 141 3.99 -14.26 9.68
C PHE A 141 3.79 -15.75 9.97
N PRO A 142 2.73 -16.13 10.70
CA PRO A 142 2.48 -17.52 11.10
C PRO A 142 2.42 -18.45 9.89
N GLY A 143 3.00 -19.64 10.02
CA GLY A 143 3.03 -20.65 8.95
C GLY A 143 4.06 -20.40 7.85
N SER A 144 4.77 -19.26 7.86
CA SER A 144 5.80 -18.96 6.85
C SER A 144 7.07 -19.82 7.01
N ASP A 145 7.29 -20.42 8.19
CA ASP A 145 8.41 -21.32 8.47
C ASP A 145 8.09 -22.81 8.22
N THR A 146 6.81 -23.18 8.17
CA THR A 146 6.35 -24.58 8.00
C THR A 146 6.11 -24.98 6.56
N HIS A 147 5.98 -24.01 5.67
CA HIS A 147 6.21 -24.29 4.27
C HIS A 147 7.72 -24.43 4.13
N PRO A 148 8.24 -25.58 3.68
CA PRO A 148 9.64 -25.64 3.30
C PRO A 148 9.88 -24.45 2.41
N THR A 149 11.07 -23.88 2.47
CA THR A 149 11.62 -23.13 1.36
C THR A 149 11.66 -24.04 0.11
N THR A 150 10.52 -24.47 -0.45
CA THR A 150 10.16 -23.88 -1.72
C THR A 150 10.13 -22.37 -1.42
N ALA A 151 11.25 -21.64 -1.40
CA ALA A 151 11.86 -21.30 -2.66
C ALA A 151 10.73 -21.39 -3.69
N LEU A 152 9.91 -20.33 -3.79
CA LEU A 152 9.60 -19.88 -5.15
C LEU A 152 10.90 -20.08 -5.90
N PRO A 153 10.96 -21.06 -6.81
CA PRO A 153 12.17 -21.84 -7.04
C PRO A 153 13.34 -20.89 -7.15
N VAL A 154 14.38 -21.11 -6.33
CA VAL A 154 15.71 -20.60 -6.69
C VAL A 154 15.86 -21.03 -8.13
N GLN A 155 15.92 -20.03 -9.02
CA GLN A 155 16.04 -20.12 -10.46
C GLN A 155 16.58 -21.51 -10.87
N GLY A 156 15.67 -22.37 -11.33
CA GLY A 156 16.02 -23.77 -11.52
C GLY A 156 14.80 -24.68 -11.62
N LYS A 157 14.19 -24.70 -12.81
CA LYS A 157 13.24 -25.74 -13.29
C LYS A 157 11.91 -25.85 -12.53
N GLY A 158 10.93 -25.02 -12.87
CA GLY A 158 9.51 -25.39 -12.76
C GLY A 158 8.51 -24.30 -12.41
N GLY A 159 8.92 -23.23 -11.71
CA GLY A 159 8.06 -22.06 -11.48
C GLY A 159 8.12 -21.12 -12.68
N ALA A 160 6.97 -20.75 -13.24
CA ALA A 160 6.92 -19.84 -14.37
C ALA A 160 7.39 -18.44 -13.92
N VAL A 161 8.56 -18.03 -14.40
CA VAL A 161 8.99 -16.63 -14.34
C VAL A 161 7.85 -15.75 -14.85
N TRP A 162 7.54 -14.62 -14.19
CA TRP A 162 6.62 -13.64 -14.79
C TRP A 162 7.17 -13.27 -16.17
N GLY A 163 6.50 -13.76 -17.21
CA GLY A 163 6.77 -13.37 -18.58
C GLY A 163 6.38 -11.91 -18.72
N SER A 164 7.35 -11.02 -18.51
CA SER A 164 7.15 -9.58 -18.63
C SER A 164 7.91 -9.04 -19.83
N ASP A 165 7.28 -8.12 -20.54
CA ASP A 165 7.83 -7.46 -21.71
C ASP A 165 8.14 -5.99 -21.34
N PRO A 166 9.41 -5.58 -21.34
CA PRO A 166 9.79 -4.22 -21.00
C PRO A 166 9.33 -3.19 -22.04
N SER A 167 8.82 -3.60 -23.20
CA SER A 167 8.19 -2.71 -24.19
C SER A 167 6.74 -2.36 -23.85
N LYS A 168 6.13 -3.06 -22.90
CA LYS A 168 4.76 -2.79 -22.41
C LYS A 168 4.79 -1.97 -21.14
N HIS A 169 3.96 -0.93 -21.11
CA HIS A 169 3.97 0.10 -20.07
C HIS A 169 2.59 0.22 -19.42
N ALA A 170 2.48 -0.05 -18.13
CA ALA A 170 1.30 0.31 -17.35
C ALA A 170 1.42 1.75 -16.85
N ILE A 171 0.35 2.52 -16.97
CA ILE A 171 0.22 3.82 -16.27
C ILE A 171 -0.75 3.63 -15.12
N LEU A 172 -0.31 3.92 -13.90
CA LEU A 172 -1.21 4.06 -12.76
C LEU A 172 -2.04 5.34 -12.94
N SER A 173 -3.18 5.20 -13.60
CA SER A 173 -3.96 6.31 -14.14
C SER A 173 -4.92 6.88 -13.10
N SER A 174 -4.77 8.18 -12.81
CA SER A 174 -5.67 8.93 -11.93
C SER A 174 -6.60 9.87 -12.69
N GLY A 175 -6.36 10.08 -14.00
CA GLY A 175 -7.03 11.13 -14.76
C GLY A 175 -6.55 12.54 -14.42
N GLY A 176 -5.58 12.67 -13.52
CA GLY A 176 -4.88 13.92 -13.24
C GLY A 176 -3.85 14.25 -14.33
N LYS A 177 -3.43 15.53 -14.34
CA LYS A 177 -2.48 16.12 -15.31
C LYS A 177 -1.28 15.21 -15.58
N ASP A 178 -0.58 14.79 -14.54
CA ASP A 178 0.71 14.08 -14.67
C ASP A 178 0.53 12.64 -15.19
N SER A 179 -0.53 11.94 -14.75
CA SER A 179 -0.87 10.61 -15.28
C SER A 179 -1.30 10.66 -16.76
N LEU A 180 -2.06 11.69 -17.15
CA LEU A 180 -2.49 11.89 -18.53
C LEU A 180 -1.33 12.33 -19.44
N LEU A 181 -0.44 13.18 -18.95
CA LEU A 181 0.77 13.57 -19.65
C LEU A 181 1.69 12.36 -19.89
N SER A 182 1.91 11.55 -18.85
CA SER A 182 2.71 10.32 -18.94
C SER A 182 2.15 9.35 -19.99
N PHE A 183 0.83 9.16 -20.00
CA PHE A 183 0.14 8.38 -21.03
C PHE A 183 0.36 8.96 -22.44
N GLY A 184 0.16 10.28 -22.60
CA GLY A 184 0.29 10.97 -23.88
C GLY A 184 1.70 10.82 -24.47
N LEU A 185 2.73 11.07 -23.65
CA LEU A 185 4.14 10.97 -24.06
C LEU A 185 4.51 9.55 -24.50
N LEU A 186 4.14 8.52 -23.72
CA LEU A 186 4.44 7.14 -24.08
C LEU A 186 3.73 6.71 -25.37
N LYS A 187 2.47 7.14 -25.54
CA LYS A 187 1.72 6.87 -26.77
C LYS A 187 2.34 7.56 -27.98
N GLU A 188 2.79 8.81 -27.83
CA GLU A 188 3.42 9.60 -28.90
C GLU A 188 4.73 8.98 -29.39
N ILE A 189 5.55 8.42 -28.49
CA ILE A 189 6.78 7.71 -28.86
C ILE A 189 6.56 6.26 -29.32
N GLY A 190 5.30 5.83 -29.48
CA GLY A 190 4.93 4.53 -30.06
C GLY A 190 5.01 3.34 -29.10
N CYS A 191 4.99 3.56 -27.78
CA CYS A 191 4.95 2.46 -26.81
C CYS A 191 3.57 1.77 -26.76
N GLU A 192 3.54 0.50 -26.36
CA GLU A 192 2.31 -0.17 -25.93
C GLU A 192 1.99 0.28 -24.50
N VAL A 193 0.83 0.92 -24.31
CA VAL A 193 0.45 1.57 -23.05
C VAL A 193 -0.88 1.02 -22.53
N HIS A 194 -0.88 0.58 -21.27
CA HIS A 194 -2.03 0.06 -20.53
C HIS A 194 -2.42 1.05 -19.42
N PRO A 195 -3.42 1.90 -19.62
CA PRO A 195 -3.97 2.73 -18.54
C PRO A 195 -4.70 1.86 -17.52
N ILE A 196 -4.28 1.89 -16.26
CA ILE A 196 -4.93 1.15 -15.18
C ILE A 196 -5.46 2.13 -14.15
N PHE A 197 -6.79 2.21 -14.06
CA PHE A 197 -7.49 3.07 -13.11
C PHE A 197 -7.82 2.29 -11.84
N ILE A 198 -7.31 2.72 -10.69
CA ILE A 198 -7.70 2.13 -9.40
C ILE A 198 -8.78 3.01 -8.78
N ASN A 199 -9.96 2.43 -8.57
CA ASN A 199 -11.09 3.15 -7.99
C ASN A 199 -11.33 2.70 -6.54
N GLU A 200 -11.42 3.66 -5.63
CA GLU A 200 -11.90 3.43 -4.27
C GLU A 200 -13.44 3.55 -4.19
N SER A 201 -14.03 3.20 -3.05
CA SER A 201 -15.49 3.34 -2.83
C SER A 201 -15.93 4.80 -2.55
N GLY A 202 -14.97 5.68 -2.26
CA GLY A 202 -15.19 7.06 -1.85
C GLY A 202 -15.17 8.08 -3.00
N ARG A 203 -15.44 9.35 -2.66
CA ARG A 203 -15.52 10.46 -3.63
C ARG A 203 -14.19 10.80 -4.32
N HIS A 204 -13.04 10.36 -3.80
CA HIS A 204 -11.73 10.60 -4.43
C HIS A 204 -11.67 10.05 -5.87
N TRP A 205 -12.42 8.98 -6.15
CA TRP A 205 -12.52 8.43 -7.51
C TRP A 205 -13.26 9.34 -8.50
N PHE A 206 -14.10 10.27 -8.05
CA PHE A 206 -14.96 11.07 -8.95
C PHE A 206 -14.14 11.92 -9.92
N THR A 207 -12.96 12.40 -9.50
CA THR A 207 -12.03 13.13 -10.38
C THR A 207 -11.51 12.24 -11.50
N ALA A 208 -11.21 10.97 -11.21
CA ALA A 208 -10.72 10.00 -12.18
C ALA A 208 -11.82 9.42 -13.09
N LEU A 209 -13.08 9.43 -12.64
CA LEU A 209 -14.20 8.77 -13.31
C LEU A 209 -14.45 9.29 -14.74
N ASN A 210 -14.33 10.59 -14.96
CA ASN A 210 -14.54 11.17 -16.29
C ASN A 210 -13.44 10.75 -17.26
N ALA A 211 -12.17 10.79 -16.82
CA ALA A 211 -11.04 10.31 -17.60
C ALA A 211 -11.19 8.81 -17.90
N PHE A 212 -11.54 7.99 -16.90
CA PHE A 212 -11.79 6.57 -17.09
C PHE A 212 -12.88 6.29 -18.12
N ARG A 213 -14.04 6.96 -18.03
CA ARG A 213 -15.13 6.78 -19.01
C ARG A 213 -14.69 7.11 -20.42
N HIS A 214 -13.92 8.18 -20.60
CA HIS A 214 -13.37 8.52 -21.90
C HIS A 214 -12.37 7.46 -22.39
N PHE A 215 -11.45 7.04 -21.54
CA PHE A 215 -10.42 6.05 -21.87
C PHE A 215 -11.02 4.67 -22.17
N ALA A 216 -11.99 4.23 -21.39
CA ALA A 216 -12.67 2.94 -21.60
C ALA A 216 -13.35 2.83 -22.98
N ILE A 217 -13.75 3.96 -23.58
CA ILE A 217 -14.36 4.01 -24.91
C ILE A 217 -13.29 4.15 -26.01
N HIS A 218 -12.28 4.99 -25.81
CA HIS A 218 -11.39 5.44 -26.89
C HIS A 218 -9.95 4.92 -26.83
N VAL A 219 -9.54 4.36 -25.68
CA VAL A 219 -8.16 3.91 -25.43
C VAL A 219 -8.15 2.40 -25.19
N PRO A 220 -7.61 1.61 -26.14
CA PRO A 220 -7.47 0.17 -25.97
C PRO A 220 -6.71 -0.18 -24.70
N GLN A 221 -6.94 -1.38 -24.18
CA GLN A 221 -6.24 -1.93 -23.01
C GLN A 221 -6.45 -1.13 -21.71
N THR A 222 -7.32 -0.12 -21.69
CA THR A 222 -7.76 0.51 -20.44
C THR A 222 -8.37 -0.55 -19.52
N SER A 223 -7.97 -0.54 -18.25
CA SER A 223 -8.51 -1.43 -17.22
C SER A 223 -8.88 -0.66 -15.97
N ARG A 224 -9.80 -1.21 -15.19
CA ARG A 224 -10.12 -0.73 -13.86
C ARG A 224 -10.00 -1.81 -12.81
N VAL A 225 -9.50 -1.41 -11.64
CA VAL A 225 -9.51 -2.22 -10.42
C VAL A 225 -10.32 -1.48 -9.35
N TRP A 226 -11.37 -2.12 -8.84
CA TRP A 226 -12.16 -1.59 -7.76
C TRP A 226 -11.62 -2.06 -6.42
N THR A 227 -11.50 -1.17 -5.43
CA THR A 227 -11.16 -1.50 -4.04
C THR A 227 -12.02 -0.73 -3.04
N ASN A 228 -12.16 -1.27 -1.84
CA ASN A 228 -12.78 -0.58 -0.70
C ASN A 228 -11.76 -0.15 0.37
N SER A 229 -10.48 0.03 0.00
CA SER A 229 -9.42 0.49 0.90
C SER A 229 -9.82 1.74 1.70
N ASP A 230 -10.50 2.71 1.07
CA ASP A 230 -11.04 3.91 1.72
C ASP A 230 -11.95 3.60 2.92
N ARG A 231 -12.75 2.52 2.84
CA ARG A 231 -13.61 2.08 3.93
C ARG A 231 -12.80 1.47 5.07
N VAL A 232 -11.76 0.71 4.76
CA VAL A 232 -10.84 0.15 5.76
C VAL A 232 -10.07 1.27 6.46
N PHE A 233 -9.60 2.27 5.72
CA PHE A 233 -8.96 3.46 6.29
C PHE A 233 -9.89 4.18 7.25
N ASN A 234 -11.12 4.47 6.83
CA ASN A 234 -12.11 5.13 7.67
C ASN A 234 -12.51 4.30 8.90
N TRP A 235 -12.63 2.98 8.76
CA TRP A 235 -12.89 2.09 9.89
C TRP A 235 -11.75 2.13 10.90
N MET A 236 -10.50 2.03 10.46
CA MET A 236 -9.33 2.11 11.35
C MET A 236 -9.22 3.47 12.05
N LEU A 237 -9.54 4.59 11.39
CA LEU A 237 -9.54 5.90 12.02
C LEU A 237 -10.50 5.99 13.21
N ARG A 238 -11.60 5.26 13.19
CA ARG A 238 -12.56 5.22 14.32
C ARG A 238 -12.00 4.51 15.54
N GLN A 239 -11.02 3.64 15.35
CA GLN A 239 -10.37 2.85 16.42
C GLN A 239 -9.25 3.62 17.14
N LEU A 240 -8.97 4.87 16.72
CA LEU A 240 -7.89 5.68 17.27
C LEU A 240 -8.47 6.82 18.13
N PRO A 241 -8.31 6.78 19.46
CA PRO A 241 -8.98 7.73 20.37
C PRO A 241 -8.50 9.17 20.21
N PHE A 242 -7.28 9.36 19.72
CA PHE A 242 -6.68 10.66 19.42
C PHE A 242 -7.09 11.21 18.04
N VAL A 243 -7.88 10.48 17.23
CA VAL A 243 -8.47 10.99 16.00
C VAL A 243 -9.90 11.46 16.28
N ARG A 244 -10.21 12.68 15.83
CA ARG A 244 -11.56 13.24 15.88
C ARG A 244 -12.57 12.37 15.13
N GLN A 245 -13.67 11.97 15.77
CA GLN A 245 -14.68 11.09 15.14
C GLN A 245 -15.49 11.76 14.01
N ASP A 246 -15.48 13.10 13.96
CA ASP A 246 -16.05 13.91 12.89
C ASP A 246 -15.04 14.21 11.76
N PHE A 247 -13.94 13.46 11.66
CA PHE A 247 -12.88 13.67 10.65
C PHE A 247 -13.40 13.87 9.22
N ALA A 248 -14.48 13.20 8.83
CA ALA A 248 -15.07 13.31 7.49
C ALA A 248 -15.69 14.68 7.19
N ARG A 249 -15.94 15.52 8.20
CA ARG A 249 -16.48 16.89 8.07
C ARG A 249 -15.39 17.95 8.05
N ILE A 250 -14.15 17.59 8.37
CA ILE A 250 -13.04 18.53 8.45
C ILE A 250 -12.50 18.76 7.04
N ARG A 251 -12.49 20.02 6.61
CA ARG A 251 -11.86 20.42 5.35
C ARG A 251 -10.35 20.51 5.58
N SER A 252 -9.60 19.63 4.94
CA SER A 252 -8.14 19.60 4.95
C SER A 252 -7.64 18.95 3.67
N ASP A 253 -6.46 19.35 3.22
CA ASP A 253 -5.81 18.80 2.02
C ASP A 253 -5.10 17.46 2.29
N GLY A 254 -5.10 16.98 3.54
CA GLY A 254 -4.44 15.75 3.95
C GLY A 254 -5.34 14.77 4.70
N TYR A 255 -4.88 13.53 4.79
CA TYR A 255 -5.51 12.49 5.62
C TYR A 255 -5.08 12.60 7.09
N PRO A 256 -5.91 12.15 8.06
CA PRO A 256 -5.60 12.24 9.49
C PRO A 256 -4.25 11.64 9.89
N ILE A 257 -3.93 10.45 9.40
CA ILE A 257 -2.67 9.74 9.71
C ILE A 257 -2.04 9.02 8.52
N ARG A 258 -2.78 8.77 7.44
CA ARG A 258 -2.34 7.92 6.31
C ARG A 258 -1.22 8.59 5.51
N LEU A 259 -0.13 7.85 5.25
CA LEU A 259 1.02 8.26 4.42
C LEU A 259 1.60 7.13 3.55
N TRP A 260 0.98 5.94 3.55
CA TRP A 260 1.29 4.84 2.63
C TRP A 260 0.04 4.54 1.80
N THR A 261 -0.11 5.25 0.68
CA THR A 261 -1.31 5.24 -0.16
C THR A 261 -1.00 4.80 -1.58
N VAL A 262 0.05 5.33 -2.21
CA VAL A 262 0.37 5.01 -3.62
C VAL A 262 0.66 3.52 -3.79
N ALA A 263 1.37 2.92 -2.84
CA ALA A 263 1.64 1.49 -2.80
C ALA A 263 0.35 0.64 -2.80
N VAL A 264 -0.72 1.09 -2.15
CA VAL A 264 -2.01 0.37 -2.13
C VAL A 264 -2.56 0.25 -3.56
N PHE A 265 -2.44 1.30 -4.36
CA PHE A 265 -2.87 1.32 -5.75
C PHE A 265 -1.91 0.58 -6.68
N LEU A 266 -0.60 0.75 -6.47
CA LEU A 266 0.43 0.05 -7.23
C LEU A 266 0.28 -1.47 -7.11
N PHE A 267 0.22 -1.98 -5.87
CA PHE A 267 0.01 -3.41 -5.64
C PHE A 267 -1.38 -3.86 -6.17
N GLY A 268 -2.37 -2.98 -6.16
CA GLY A 268 -3.66 -3.21 -6.81
C GLY A 268 -3.57 -3.39 -8.34
N ALA A 269 -2.59 -2.78 -9.00
CA ALA A 269 -2.39 -2.93 -10.45
C ALA A 269 -1.60 -4.21 -10.82
N LEU A 270 -0.73 -4.70 -9.93
CA LEU A 270 0.19 -5.81 -10.21
C LEU A 270 -0.46 -7.08 -10.79
N PRO A 271 -1.65 -7.54 -10.35
CA PRO A 271 -2.32 -8.69 -10.97
C PRO A 271 -2.64 -8.50 -12.46
N VAL A 272 -2.98 -7.26 -12.86
CA VAL A 272 -3.21 -6.91 -14.27
C VAL A 272 -1.89 -6.92 -15.04
N LEU A 273 -0.81 -6.39 -14.44
CA LEU A 273 0.53 -6.42 -15.05
C LEU A 273 0.99 -7.83 -15.32
N ARG A 274 0.86 -8.71 -14.33
CA ARG A 274 1.14 -10.14 -14.46
C ARG A 274 0.40 -10.77 -15.62
N LYS A 275 -0.92 -10.58 -15.64
CA LYS A 275 -1.81 -11.21 -16.62
C LYS A 275 -1.47 -10.81 -18.04
N ARG A 276 -1.07 -9.55 -18.25
CA ARG A 276 -0.79 -8.96 -19.56
C ARG A 276 0.69 -9.00 -19.96
N GLY A 277 1.54 -9.49 -19.06
CA GLY A 277 3.00 -9.55 -19.25
C GLY A 277 3.63 -8.17 -19.38
N ILE A 278 3.22 -7.22 -18.55
CA ILE A 278 3.73 -5.84 -18.56
C ILE A 278 5.01 -5.75 -17.73
N GLY A 279 6.09 -5.24 -18.32
CA GLY A 279 7.39 -5.11 -17.65
C GLY A 279 7.66 -3.76 -16.98
N ARG A 280 6.85 -2.72 -17.26
CA ARG A 280 7.07 -1.38 -16.70
C ARG A 280 5.80 -0.80 -16.10
N ILE A 281 5.90 -0.24 -14.90
CA ILE A 281 4.82 0.56 -14.29
C ILE A 281 5.28 1.98 -14.08
N LEU A 282 4.45 2.94 -14.47
CA LEU A 282 4.74 4.36 -14.35
C LEU A 282 3.70 5.03 -13.46
N ILE A 283 4.21 5.85 -12.56
CA ILE A 283 3.46 6.70 -11.65
C ILE A 283 3.77 8.14 -12.05
N GLY A 284 2.74 8.98 -12.16
CA GLY A 284 2.90 10.39 -12.54
C GLY A 284 3.34 11.24 -11.36
N ASP A 285 4.50 10.94 -10.78
CA ASP A 285 5.06 11.69 -9.64
C ASP A 285 5.71 13.00 -10.10
N GLU A 286 5.64 14.03 -9.26
CA GLU A 286 6.28 15.32 -9.52
C GLU A 286 7.80 15.23 -9.30
N PHE A 287 8.59 16.02 -10.03
CA PHE A 287 10.05 15.95 -9.97
C PHE A 287 10.62 16.39 -8.60
N ASP A 288 9.88 17.23 -7.89
CA ASP A 288 10.27 17.91 -6.66
C ASP A 288 9.70 17.25 -5.41
N THR A 289 9.56 15.91 -5.38
CA THR A 289 9.09 15.14 -4.22
C THR A 289 10.18 14.30 -3.53
N THR A 290 11.40 14.26 -4.11
CA THR A 290 12.49 13.38 -3.64
C THR A 290 13.39 14.09 -2.63
N TYR A 291 12.96 14.13 -1.37
CA TYR A 291 13.70 14.78 -0.28
C TYR A 291 14.10 13.83 0.85
N ARG A 292 15.19 14.17 1.53
CA ARG A 292 15.53 13.68 2.87
C ARG A 292 15.73 14.88 3.78
N LEU A 293 14.82 15.04 4.72
CA LEU A 293 14.83 16.16 5.67
C LEU A 293 15.13 15.65 7.09
N SER A 294 15.38 16.59 8.00
CA SER A 294 15.48 16.30 9.42
C SER A 294 14.64 17.28 10.22
N PHE A 295 13.67 16.75 10.96
CA PHE A 295 12.88 17.53 11.91
C PHE A 295 13.35 17.20 13.32
N LYS A 296 13.98 18.18 13.99
CA LYS A 296 14.49 18.05 15.37
C LYS A 296 15.39 16.81 15.59
N GLY A 297 16.12 16.42 14.53
CA GLY A 297 17.04 15.28 14.52
C GLY A 297 16.41 13.92 14.23
N ILE A 298 15.17 13.90 13.74
CA ILE A 298 14.52 12.71 13.17
C ILE A 298 14.58 12.86 11.65
N THR A 299 15.24 11.93 10.95
CA THR A 299 15.31 11.94 9.48
C THR A 299 14.02 11.41 8.89
N HIS A 300 13.47 12.06 7.86
CA HIS A 300 12.21 11.67 7.23
C HIS A 300 12.18 12.12 5.76
N TYR A 301 11.16 11.70 5.00
CA TYR A 301 10.98 11.96 3.56
C TYR A 301 9.88 12.97 3.29
N ASP A 302 9.68 13.91 4.21
CA ASP A 302 8.65 14.95 4.17
C ASP A 302 7.20 14.45 4.01
N GLY A 303 6.93 13.18 4.32
CA GLY A 303 5.62 12.56 4.08
C GLY A 303 5.34 12.26 2.62
N LEU A 304 6.36 12.34 1.75
CA LEU A 304 6.27 12.12 0.31
C LEU A 304 7.03 10.86 -0.13
N TYR A 305 7.38 9.97 0.80
CA TYR A 305 8.15 8.77 0.46
C TYR A 305 7.51 7.98 -0.68
N ASP A 306 6.20 7.71 -0.62
CA ASP A 306 5.47 6.90 -1.60
C ASP A 306 5.18 7.62 -2.94
N GLN A 307 5.75 8.82 -3.11
CA GLN A 307 5.71 9.63 -4.35
C GLN A 307 7.13 10.06 -4.75
N SER A 308 8.16 9.33 -4.29
CA SER A 308 9.57 9.71 -4.46
C SER A 308 10.36 8.62 -5.16
N ARG A 309 11.49 9.01 -5.77
CA ARG A 309 12.43 8.07 -6.36
C ARG A 309 12.96 7.02 -5.38
N PHE A 310 12.99 7.32 -4.07
CA PHE A 310 13.40 6.34 -3.06
C PHE A 310 12.44 5.16 -2.97
N PHE A 311 11.15 5.42 -3.16
CA PHE A 311 10.10 4.41 -3.18
C PHE A 311 10.14 3.60 -4.46
N ASP A 312 10.29 4.27 -5.61
CA ASP A 312 10.46 3.60 -6.91
C ASP A 312 11.64 2.62 -6.86
N ASP A 313 12.81 3.12 -6.45
CA ASP A 313 14.02 2.32 -6.31
C ASP A 313 13.83 1.14 -5.35
N ALA A 314 13.09 1.32 -4.25
CA ALA A 314 12.81 0.28 -3.28
C ALA A 314 11.89 -0.81 -3.85
N LEU A 315 10.86 -0.41 -4.60
CA LEU A 315 9.94 -1.33 -5.23
C LEU A 315 10.54 -2.06 -6.41
N THR A 316 11.27 -1.38 -7.29
CA THR A 316 12.00 -2.03 -8.38
C THR A 316 12.95 -3.09 -7.82
N ARG A 317 13.73 -2.77 -6.76
CA ARG A 317 14.58 -3.78 -6.09
C ARG A 317 13.78 -4.94 -5.51
N TYR A 318 12.64 -4.67 -4.88
CA TYR A 318 11.77 -5.70 -4.34
C TYR A 318 11.20 -6.60 -5.46
N PHE A 319 10.64 -6.03 -6.53
CA PHE A 319 10.11 -6.77 -7.68
C PHE A 319 11.19 -7.58 -8.41
N CYS A 320 12.40 -7.05 -8.56
CA CYS A 320 13.55 -7.81 -9.06
C CYS A 320 13.89 -9.00 -8.17
N ARG A 321 13.93 -8.82 -6.84
CA ARG A 321 14.16 -9.93 -5.90
C ARG A 321 13.07 -11.00 -5.96
N LYS A 322 11.84 -10.59 -6.23
CA LYS A 322 10.69 -11.49 -6.42
C LYS A 322 10.67 -12.20 -7.78
N GLY A 323 11.55 -11.82 -8.71
CA GLY A 323 11.52 -12.35 -10.08
C GLY A 323 10.26 -11.96 -10.85
N TRP A 324 9.59 -10.87 -10.45
CA TRP A 324 8.41 -10.35 -11.15
C TRP A 324 8.80 -9.62 -12.44
N HIS A 325 10.08 -9.23 -12.56
CA HIS A 325 10.63 -8.53 -13.73
C HIS A 325 9.87 -7.24 -14.11
N VAL A 326 9.21 -6.63 -13.13
CA VAL A 326 8.61 -5.29 -13.23
C VAL A 326 9.59 -4.26 -12.69
N SER A 327 9.75 -3.16 -13.42
CA SER A 327 10.42 -1.94 -12.95
C SER A 327 9.46 -0.79 -12.84
#